data_AF-A0A7X7C591-F1
#
_entry.id   AF-A0A7X7C591-F1
#
_cell.length_a   1.000
_cell.length_b   1.000
_cell.length_c   1.000
_cell.angle_alpha   90.00
_cell.angle_beta   90.00
_cell.angle_gamma   90.00
#
_symmetry.space_group_name_H-M   'P 1'
#
loop_
_entity.id
_entity.type
_entity.pdbx_description
1 polymer ?
#
loop_
_entity_poly.entity_id
_entity_poly.type
_entity_poly.pdbx_seq_one_letter_code
_entity_poly.pdbx_strand_id
1 'polypeptide(L)'
;MNEVIRNLRNKECELDEGIELKCGGLEPIDLYEQEVEFVVDGITKRITFVIDMFDIKNVYLEVGDSKINYDPKSKFVVSEDKYQPEENIENYLIIFWSDALYFQAHPYGTDALKIKHQGEKLKTETVKIFYQSNIPEFELNQNIPDKGPDFGAYLLEQIIQGRQNILKLKSYTMAFLVGVFYTLITVLVLWIFFRKNGKLKSVTEYYNIAAITSIPVFIVFFILLWFLPFLIDIFIFVFAVVYLMAIYRINTTEDLV
;
A
#
# COMPACT_ATOMS: atom_id res chain seq x y z
N MET A 1 -27.57 -16.88 10.66
CA MET A 1 -27.01 -16.40 9.37
C MET A 1 -27.32 -14.93 9.25
N ASN A 2 -26.30 -14.08 9.18
CA ASN A 2 -26.50 -12.63 9.12
C ASN A 2 -27.11 -12.26 7.77
N GLU A 3 -28.24 -11.56 7.78
CA GLU A 3 -28.97 -11.19 6.56
C GLU A 3 -28.15 -10.28 5.65
N VAL A 4 -27.34 -9.40 6.23
CA VAL A 4 -26.47 -8.48 5.48
C VAL A 4 -25.43 -9.23 4.67
N ILE A 5 -24.76 -10.22 5.27
CA ILE A 5 -23.75 -11.04 4.59
C ILE A 5 -24.39 -11.85 3.45
N ARG A 6 -25.61 -12.36 3.67
CA ARG A 6 -26.36 -13.05 2.62
C ARG A 6 -26.68 -12.12 1.46
N ASN A 7 -27.17 -10.92 1.75
CA ASN A 7 -27.53 -9.93 0.74
C ASN A 7 -26.30 -9.50 -0.08
N LEU A 8 -25.15 -9.31 0.59
CA LEU A 8 -23.88 -9.04 -0.09
C LEU A 8 -23.51 -10.19 -1.03
N ARG A 9 -23.51 -11.44 -0.58
CA ARG A 9 -23.17 -12.61 -1.43
C ARG A 9 -24.11 -12.80 -2.61
N ASN A 10 -25.39 -12.47 -2.44
CA ASN A 10 -26.38 -12.55 -3.50
C ASN A 10 -26.18 -11.47 -4.58
N LYS A 11 -25.28 -10.50 -4.35
CA LYS A 11 -24.79 -9.61 -5.41
C LYS A 11 -23.71 -10.24 -6.28
N GLU A 12 -23.24 -11.46 -5.95
CA GLU A 12 -22.34 -12.26 -6.80
C GLU A 12 -21.23 -11.42 -7.43
N CYS A 13 -20.50 -10.67 -6.60
CA CYS A 13 -19.48 -9.76 -7.10
C CYS A 13 -18.20 -10.52 -7.42
N GLU A 14 -17.63 -10.32 -8.60
CA GLU A 14 -16.40 -10.97 -9.05
C GLU A 14 -15.59 -10.01 -9.91
N LEU A 15 -14.27 -10.23 -10.00
CA LEU A 15 -13.42 -9.42 -10.84
C LEU A 15 -13.45 -9.88 -12.29
N ASP A 16 -13.77 -8.95 -13.19
CA ASP A 16 -13.59 -9.12 -14.63
C ASP A 16 -12.12 -8.86 -14.99
N GLU A 17 -11.50 -9.85 -15.61
CA GLU A 17 -10.07 -9.88 -15.99
C GLU A 17 -9.09 -9.52 -14.84
N GLY A 18 -9.52 -9.66 -13.58
CA GLY A 18 -8.73 -9.28 -12.40
C GLY A 18 -8.54 -7.77 -12.22
N ILE A 19 -9.37 -6.94 -12.87
CA ILE A 19 -9.24 -5.48 -12.89
C ILE A 19 -10.46 -4.80 -12.27
N GLU A 20 -11.65 -5.11 -12.76
CA GLU A 20 -12.88 -4.41 -12.44
C GLU A 20 -13.86 -5.32 -11.71
N LEU A 21 -14.39 -4.88 -10.56
CA LEU A 21 -15.44 -5.58 -9.86
C LEU A 21 -16.76 -5.44 -10.62
N LYS A 22 -17.41 -6.56 -10.90
CA LYS A 22 -18.75 -6.64 -11.46
C LYS A 22 -19.64 -7.39 -10.48
N CYS A 23 -20.85 -6.90 -10.26
CA CYS A 23 -21.81 -7.51 -9.35
C CYS A 23 -23.11 -7.86 -10.08
N GLY A 24 -23.63 -9.06 -9.84
CA GLY A 24 -24.96 -9.47 -10.25
C GLY A 24 -26.06 -8.57 -9.69
N GLY A 25 -26.92 -8.07 -10.58
CA GLY A 25 -28.07 -7.24 -10.20
C GLY A 25 -27.72 -5.87 -9.63
N LEU A 26 -26.55 -5.34 -10.01
CA LEU A 26 -26.18 -3.93 -9.85
C LEU A 26 -25.73 -3.38 -11.21
N GLU A 27 -26.25 -2.23 -11.58
CA GLU A 27 -25.83 -1.50 -12.78
C GLU A 27 -24.47 -0.80 -12.55
N PRO A 28 -23.74 -0.41 -13.61
CA PRO A 28 -22.39 0.17 -13.50
C PRO A 28 -22.26 1.48 -12.72
N ILE A 29 -23.37 2.07 -12.26
CA ILE A 29 -23.41 3.33 -11.48
C ILE A 29 -24.16 3.17 -10.15
N ASP A 30 -24.50 1.94 -9.78
CA ASP A 30 -25.29 1.68 -8.58
C ASP A 30 -24.47 1.83 -7.30
N LEU A 31 -25.15 2.32 -6.27
CA LEU A 31 -24.66 2.38 -4.90
C LEU A 31 -25.54 1.52 -4.01
N TYR A 32 -24.91 0.58 -3.32
CA TYR A 32 -25.57 -0.31 -2.37
C TYR A 32 -24.92 -0.16 -0.99
N GLU A 33 -25.72 0.13 0.03
CA GLU A 33 -25.24 0.30 1.41
C GLU A 33 -26.03 -0.61 2.35
N GLN A 34 -25.34 -1.33 3.24
CA GLN A 34 -25.96 -2.05 4.35
C GLN A 34 -25.10 -1.96 5.61
N GLU A 35 -25.74 -2.09 6.75
CA GLU A 35 -25.09 -1.98 8.05
C GLU A 35 -25.36 -3.21 8.89
N VAL A 36 -24.34 -3.66 9.61
CA VAL A 36 -24.45 -4.73 10.60
C VAL A 36 -23.93 -4.24 11.95
N GLU A 37 -24.65 -4.61 13.00
CA GLU A 37 -24.24 -4.38 14.38
C GLU A 37 -24.12 -5.70 15.14
N PHE A 38 -23.09 -5.80 15.97
CA PHE A 38 -22.92 -6.90 16.91
C PHE A 38 -22.09 -6.46 18.12
N VAL A 39 -22.21 -7.17 19.24
CA VAL A 39 -21.51 -6.83 20.49
C VAL A 39 -20.38 -7.81 20.74
N VAL A 40 -19.18 -7.29 21.02
CA VAL A 40 -17.99 -8.06 21.41
C VAL A 40 -17.39 -7.42 22.66
N ASP A 41 -17.23 -8.19 23.73
CA ASP A 41 -16.62 -7.73 25.00
C ASP A 41 -17.24 -6.42 25.55
N GLY A 42 -18.56 -6.30 25.41
CA GLY A 42 -19.32 -5.11 25.86
C GLY A 42 -19.25 -3.90 24.92
N ILE A 43 -18.56 -4.02 23.77
CA ILE A 43 -18.46 -2.98 22.75
C ILE A 43 -19.34 -3.36 21.55
N THR A 44 -20.24 -2.47 21.17
CA THR A 44 -21.00 -2.56 19.93
C THR A 44 -20.12 -2.19 18.74
N LYS A 45 -19.94 -3.12 17.83
CA LYS A 45 -19.23 -2.94 16.56
C LYS A 45 -20.29 -2.72 15.48
N ARG A 46 -20.29 -1.54 14.86
CA ARG A 46 -21.15 -1.18 13.72
C ARG A 46 -20.30 -1.17 12.45
N ILE A 47 -20.60 -2.04 11.49
CA ILE A 47 -19.88 -2.13 10.22
C ILE A 47 -20.81 -1.72 9.09
N THR A 48 -20.47 -0.64 8.40
CA THR A 48 -21.14 -0.21 7.17
C THR A 48 -20.43 -0.87 5.98
N PHE A 49 -21.16 -1.67 5.21
CA PHE A 49 -20.74 -2.23 3.92
C PHE A 49 -21.29 -1.39 2.80
N VAL A 50 -20.46 -1.06 1.82
CA VAL A 50 -20.82 -0.31 0.63
C VAL A 50 -20.32 -1.05 -0.61
N ILE A 51 -21.16 -1.20 -1.62
CA ILE A 51 -20.75 -1.54 -2.99
C ILE A 51 -21.02 -0.30 -3.83
N ASP A 52 -19.99 0.28 -4.42
CA ASP A 52 -20.09 1.50 -5.22
C ASP A 52 -19.52 1.22 -6.61
N MET A 53 -20.43 0.98 -7.54
CA MET A 53 -20.15 0.70 -8.93
C MET A 53 -19.99 2.01 -9.69
N PHE A 54 -18.91 2.14 -10.45
CA PHE A 54 -18.67 3.25 -11.37
C PHE A 54 -17.81 2.80 -12.56
N ASP A 55 -17.92 3.50 -13.68
CA ASP A 55 -17.01 3.32 -14.82
C ASP A 55 -15.61 3.85 -14.46
N ILE A 56 -14.68 2.92 -14.26
CA ILE A 56 -13.30 3.22 -13.87
C ILE A 56 -12.65 4.21 -14.85
N LYS A 57 -12.84 4.04 -16.16
CA LYS A 57 -12.18 4.88 -17.17
C LYS A 57 -12.72 6.30 -17.13
N ASN A 58 -14.04 6.45 -17.07
CA ASN A 58 -14.65 7.78 -17.08
C ASN A 58 -14.39 8.54 -15.79
N VAL A 59 -14.40 7.86 -14.63
CA VAL A 59 -14.09 8.47 -13.33
C VAL A 59 -12.65 9.01 -13.31
N TYR A 60 -11.66 8.23 -13.75
CA TYR A 60 -10.26 8.66 -13.70
C TYR A 60 -9.84 9.62 -14.82
N LEU A 61 -10.59 9.66 -15.93
CA LEU A 61 -10.37 10.62 -17.00
C LEU A 61 -11.24 11.89 -16.84
N GLU A 62 -12.06 11.97 -15.81
CA GLU A 62 -13.02 13.06 -15.57
C GLU A 62 -13.92 13.34 -16.80
N VAL A 63 -14.34 12.27 -17.48
CA VAL A 63 -15.17 12.36 -18.70
C VAL A 63 -16.64 12.17 -18.34
N GLY A 64 -17.47 13.15 -18.72
CA GLY A 64 -18.91 13.13 -18.45
C GLY A 64 -19.26 13.36 -16.98
N ASP A 65 -20.38 12.80 -16.52
CA ASP A 65 -20.87 12.94 -15.14
C ASP A 65 -20.45 11.77 -14.21
N SER A 66 -19.52 10.92 -14.65
CA SER A 66 -19.06 9.76 -13.87
C SER A 66 -18.19 10.20 -12.68
N LYS A 67 -18.60 9.80 -11.47
CA LYS A 67 -17.87 10.05 -10.23
C LYS A 67 -18.01 8.88 -9.27
N ILE A 68 -17.08 8.78 -8.33
CA ILE A 68 -17.23 7.89 -7.16
C ILE A 68 -18.44 8.38 -6.36
N ASN A 69 -19.43 7.51 -6.13
CA ASN A 69 -20.67 7.92 -5.46
C ASN A 69 -20.50 7.94 -3.94
N TYR A 70 -19.62 7.10 -3.39
CA TYR A 70 -19.31 7.05 -1.98
C TYR A 70 -17.89 7.52 -1.69
N ASP A 71 -17.75 8.77 -1.25
CA ASP A 71 -16.49 9.30 -0.72
C ASP A 71 -16.48 9.22 0.84
N PRO A 72 -15.65 8.37 1.45
CA PRO A 72 -15.52 8.25 2.90
C PRO A 72 -15.20 9.57 3.59
N LYS A 73 -14.47 10.47 2.93
CA LYS A 73 -14.07 11.76 3.51
C LYS A 73 -15.23 12.74 3.70
N SER A 74 -16.36 12.50 3.04
CA SER A 74 -17.58 13.28 3.20
C SER A 74 -18.71 12.49 3.86
N LYS A 75 -18.79 11.17 3.60
CA LYS A 75 -19.91 10.32 4.07
C LYS A 75 -19.65 9.55 5.36
N PHE A 76 -18.38 9.26 5.68
CA PHE A 76 -18.01 8.51 6.89
C PHE A 76 -17.14 9.38 7.80
N VAL A 77 -17.78 10.44 8.29
CA VAL A 77 -17.19 11.51 9.11
C VAL A 77 -18.01 11.67 10.37
N VAL A 78 -17.35 12.01 11.49
CA VAL A 78 -18.03 12.42 12.71
C VAL A 78 -18.77 13.72 12.44
N SER A 79 -20.09 13.71 12.57
CA SER A 79 -20.96 14.86 12.33
C SER A 79 -22.05 14.95 13.39
N GLU A 80 -22.77 16.08 13.43
CA GLU A 80 -23.91 16.24 14.35
C GLU A 80 -25.04 15.26 14.02
N ASP A 81 -25.19 14.83 12.77
CA ASP A 81 -26.30 13.96 12.37
C ASP A 81 -25.94 12.46 12.34
N LYS A 82 -24.66 12.13 12.16
CA LYS A 82 -24.20 10.74 11.98
C LYS A 82 -22.83 10.48 12.60
N TYR A 83 -22.68 9.28 13.17
CA TYR A 83 -21.45 8.78 13.78
C TYR A 83 -20.91 9.66 14.91
N GLN A 84 -21.82 10.18 15.74
CA GLN A 84 -21.43 10.85 16.97
C GLN A 84 -20.64 9.90 17.90
N PRO A 85 -19.76 10.43 18.75
CA PRO A 85 -19.17 9.66 19.84
C PRO A 85 -20.22 9.05 20.75
N GLU A 86 -20.34 7.73 20.71
CA GLU A 86 -21.22 6.97 21.58
C GLU A 86 -20.37 6.05 22.47
N GLU A 87 -20.77 5.90 23.73
CA GLU A 87 -20.03 5.06 24.68
C GLU A 87 -20.09 3.59 24.26
N ASN A 88 -18.93 2.93 24.19
CA ASN A 88 -18.82 1.52 23.79
C ASN A 88 -19.37 1.22 22.39
N ILE A 89 -19.38 2.20 21.47
CA ILE A 89 -19.73 1.97 20.06
C ILE A 89 -18.55 2.30 19.14
N GLU A 90 -18.19 1.36 18.29
CA GLU A 90 -17.14 1.52 17.29
C GLU A 90 -17.70 1.33 15.90
N ASN A 91 -17.52 2.35 15.07
CA ASN A 91 -17.97 2.33 13.68
C ASN A 91 -16.82 1.93 12.76
N TYR A 92 -17.10 1.10 11.76
CA TYR A 92 -16.18 0.65 10.72
C TYR A 92 -16.85 0.74 9.36
N LEU A 93 -16.03 0.85 8.32
CA LEU A 93 -16.49 0.97 6.95
C LEU A 93 -15.71 0.00 6.06
N ILE A 94 -16.43 -0.72 5.22
CA ILE A 94 -15.89 -1.59 4.17
C ILE A 94 -16.55 -1.19 2.85
N ILE A 95 -15.76 -0.80 1.86
CA ILE A 95 -16.25 -0.45 0.53
C ILE A 95 -15.65 -1.40 -0.50
N PHE A 96 -16.52 -1.94 -1.35
CA PHE A 96 -16.19 -2.60 -2.59
C PHE A 96 -16.41 -1.59 -3.73
N TRP A 97 -15.38 -0.82 -4.05
CA TRP A 97 -15.39 0.06 -5.22
C TRP A 97 -15.17 -0.76 -6.48
N SER A 98 -15.56 -0.26 -7.65
CA SER A 98 -15.28 -0.95 -8.93
C SER A 98 -13.80 -1.35 -9.12
N ASP A 99 -12.84 -0.62 -8.55
CA ASP A 99 -11.40 -0.87 -8.76
C ASP A 99 -10.62 -1.30 -7.50
N ALA A 100 -11.25 -1.28 -6.33
CA ALA A 100 -10.55 -1.46 -5.06
C ALA A 100 -11.42 -1.92 -3.90
N LEU A 101 -10.82 -2.68 -2.99
CA LEU A 101 -11.31 -2.92 -1.64
C LEU A 101 -10.80 -1.83 -0.70
N TYR A 102 -11.70 -1.19 0.03
CA TYR A 102 -11.39 -0.17 1.03
C TYR A 102 -11.88 -0.60 2.40
N PHE A 103 -11.03 -0.42 3.40
CA PHE A 103 -11.35 -0.58 4.81
C PHE A 103 -11.01 0.70 5.55
N GLN A 104 -11.89 1.11 6.45
CA GLN A 104 -11.64 2.20 7.38
C GLN A 104 -12.10 1.83 8.79
N ALA A 105 -11.15 1.90 9.73
CA ALA A 105 -11.45 1.91 11.15
C ALA A 105 -11.80 3.33 11.55
N HIS A 106 -13.02 3.50 12.08
CA HIS A 106 -13.57 4.73 12.64
C HIS A 106 -13.75 5.91 11.65
N PRO A 107 -14.81 6.73 11.83
CA PRO A 107 -15.09 7.85 10.94
C PRO A 107 -14.00 8.91 11.00
N TYR A 108 -13.84 9.69 9.94
CA TYR A 108 -12.94 10.84 9.95
C TYR A 108 -13.32 11.83 11.05
N GLY A 109 -12.33 12.39 11.74
CA GLY A 109 -12.53 13.27 12.90
C GLY A 109 -12.43 12.56 14.26
N THR A 110 -12.47 11.22 14.30
CA THR A 110 -12.34 10.44 15.55
C THR A 110 -11.04 10.74 16.31
N ASP A 111 -9.93 10.93 15.60
CA ASP A 111 -8.61 11.19 16.19
C ASP A 111 -8.58 12.40 17.15
N ALA A 112 -9.36 13.43 16.81
CA ALA A 112 -9.45 14.70 17.54
C ALA A 112 -10.19 14.53 18.87
N LEU A 113 -11.09 13.55 18.96
CA LEU A 113 -11.96 13.31 20.11
C LEU A 113 -11.24 12.56 21.23
N LYS A 114 -10.10 11.92 20.93
CA LYS A 114 -9.24 11.20 21.90
C LYS A 114 -10.00 10.15 22.73
N ILE A 115 -11.04 9.55 22.16
CA ILE A 115 -11.84 8.50 22.78
C ILE A 115 -11.00 7.24 22.96
N LYS A 116 -11.24 6.52 24.05
CA LYS A 116 -10.63 5.22 24.31
C LYS A 116 -11.69 4.19 24.66
N HIS A 117 -11.56 2.98 24.11
CA HIS A 117 -12.30 1.80 24.56
C HIS A 117 -11.31 0.75 25.03
N GLN A 118 -11.55 0.16 26.20
CA GLN A 118 -10.66 -0.84 26.82
C GLN A 118 -9.19 -0.39 26.91
N GLY A 119 -8.94 0.91 27.07
CA GLY A 119 -7.60 1.49 27.17
C GLY A 119 -6.95 1.85 25.82
N GLU A 120 -7.47 1.33 24.71
CA GLU A 120 -6.99 1.61 23.35
C GLU A 120 -7.59 2.89 22.79
N LYS A 121 -6.76 3.74 22.18
CA LYS A 121 -7.22 4.98 21.55
C LYS A 121 -7.85 4.65 20.20
N LEU A 122 -9.11 5.04 20.01
CA LEU A 122 -9.75 4.95 18.70
C LEU A 122 -9.05 5.92 17.73
N LYS A 123 -8.65 5.39 16.57
CA LYS A 123 -8.00 6.17 15.51
C LYS A 123 -8.61 5.92 14.14
N THR A 124 -8.69 6.96 13.33
CA THR A 124 -9.05 6.83 11.93
C THR A 124 -7.88 6.18 11.18
N GLU A 125 -8.04 4.91 10.81
CA GLU A 125 -7.04 4.16 10.03
C GLU A 125 -7.69 3.64 8.75
N THR A 126 -7.00 3.79 7.62
CA THR A 126 -7.55 3.46 6.30
C THR A 126 -6.63 2.54 5.53
N VAL A 127 -7.20 1.57 4.81
CA VAL A 127 -6.50 0.68 3.89
C VAL A 127 -7.26 0.66 2.58
N LYS A 128 -6.62 1.10 1.48
CA LYS A 128 -7.12 0.95 0.11
C LYS A 128 -6.26 -0.07 -0.64
N ILE A 129 -6.87 -1.09 -1.21
CA ILE A 129 -6.21 -2.15 -1.98
C ILE A 129 -6.86 -2.19 -3.36
N PHE A 130 -6.12 -1.80 -4.39
CA PHE A 130 -6.58 -1.94 -5.76
C PHE A 130 -6.60 -3.42 -6.15
N TYR A 131 -7.66 -3.85 -6.83
CA TYR A 131 -7.80 -5.24 -7.26
C TYR A 131 -6.68 -5.65 -8.19
N GLN A 132 -6.47 -4.82 -9.23
CA GLN A 132 -5.41 -5.00 -10.20
C GLN A 132 -4.06 -5.17 -9.50
N SER A 133 -3.41 -6.31 -9.79
CA SER A 133 -2.09 -6.69 -9.30
C SER A 133 -1.94 -7.00 -7.80
N ASN A 134 -2.90 -6.65 -6.93
CA ASN A 134 -2.78 -6.93 -5.48
C ASN A 134 -3.67 -8.09 -5.01
N ILE A 135 -4.89 -8.20 -5.51
CA ILE A 135 -5.86 -9.27 -5.19
C ILE A 135 -6.72 -9.61 -6.43
N PRO A 136 -6.10 -10.12 -7.52
CA PRO A 136 -6.79 -10.34 -8.80
C PRO A 136 -7.81 -11.49 -8.78
N GLU A 137 -7.84 -12.29 -7.70
CA GLU A 137 -8.76 -13.42 -7.49
C GLU A 137 -9.86 -13.07 -6.47
N PHE A 138 -10.08 -11.78 -6.19
CA PHE A 138 -11.12 -11.36 -5.26
C PHE A 138 -12.51 -11.75 -5.78
N GLU A 139 -13.33 -12.33 -4.90
CA GLU A 139 -14.71 -12.71 -5.20
C GLU A 139 -15.60 -12.56 -3.96
N LEU A 140 -16.86 -12.20 -4.18
CA LEU A 140 -17.90 -12.09 -3.17
C LEU A 140 -19.16 -12.79 -3.71
N ASN A 141 -19.10 -14.12 -3.73
CA ASN A 141 -20.15 -14.97 -4.32
C ASN A 141 -20.52 -16.14 -3.38
N GLN A 142 -21.08 -17.21 -3.94
CA GLN A 142 -21.50 -18.37 -3.16
C GLN A 142 -20.33 -19.25 -2.67
N ASN A 143 -19.10 -19.06 -3.16
CA ASN A 143 -17.94 -19.86 -2.77
C ASN A 143 -17.31 -19.44 -1.44
N ILE A 144 -17.62 -18.22 -0.96
CA ILE A 144 -17.09 -17.73 0.32
C ILE A 144 -17.89 -18.28 1.52
N PRO A 145 -17.27 -18.37 2.71
CA PRO A 145 -17.94 -18.88 3.91
C PRO A 145 -19.23 -18.15 4.27
N ASP A 146 -20.21 -18.90 4.78
CA ASP A 146 -21.57 -18.44 5.08
C ASP A 146 -21.75 -17.92 6.53
N LYS A 147 -20.77 -18.19 7.40
CA LYS A 147 -20.77 -17.73 8.79
C LYS A 147 -20.02 -16.40 8.92
N GLY A 148 -20.56 -15.51 9.76
CA GLY A 148 -20.00 -14.17 9.99
C GLY A 148 -18.51 -14.16 10.36
N PRO A 149 -18.03 -14.99 11.32
CA PRO A 149 -16.61 -15.06 11.66
C PRO A 149 -15.74 -15.48 10.47
N ASP A 150 -16.21 -16.43 9.67
CA ASP A 150 -15.47 -16.95 8.52
C ASP A 150 -15.44 -15.94 7.36
N PHE A 151 -16.53 -15.17 7.16
CA PHE A 151 -16.58 -14.05 6.22
C PHE A 151 -15.64 -12.90 6.65
N GLY A 152 -15.61 -12.58 7.95
CA GLY A 152 -14.66 -11.61 8.50
C GLY A 152 -13.21 -12.06 8.32
N ALA A 153 -12.92 -13.34 8.55
CA ALA A 153 -11.60 -13.93 8.30
C ALA A 153 -11.21 -13.87 6.83
N TYR A 154 -12.15 -14.15 5.92
CA TYR A 154 -11.96 -14.00 4.47
C TYR A 154 -11.58 -12.57 4.10
N LEU A 155 -12.34 -11.56 4.53
CA LEU A 155 -12.03 -10.15 4.23
C LEU A 155 -10.69 -9.73 4.81
N LEU A 156 -10.37 -10.17 6.03
CA LEU A 156 -9.08 -9.91 6.66
C LEU A 156 -7.94 -10.53 5.85
N GLU A 157 -8.12 -11.76 5.36
CA GLU A 157 -7.13 -12.44 4.51
C GLU A 157 -6.89 -11.66 3.21
N GLN A 158 -7.95 -11.21 2.52
CA GLN A 158 -7.83 -10.38 1.32
C GLN A 158 -7.07 -9.08 1.60
N ILE A 159 -7.34 -8.44 2.75
CA ILE A 159 -6.62 -7.24 3.18
C ILE A 159 -5.13 -7.54 3.44
N ILE A 160 -4.83 -8.64 4.11
CA ILE A 160 -3.45 -9.06 4.41
C ILE A 160 -2.69 -9.37 3.10
N GLN A 161 -3.28 -10.18 2.22
CA GLN A 161 -2.68 -10.54 0.93
C GLN A 161 -2.42 -9.30 0.07
N GLY A 162 -3.42 -8.42 -0.07
CA GLY A 162 -3.28 -7.17 -0.81
C GLY A 162 -2.19 -6.27 -0.24
N ARG A 163 -2.14 -6.11 1.09
CA ARG A 163 -1.10 -5.30 1.75
C ARG A 163 0.30 -5.90 1.58
N GLN A 164 0.45 -7.22 1.64
CA GLN A 164 1.72 -7.89 1.38
C GLN A 164 2.19 -7.65 -0.05
N ASN A 165 1.28 -7.72 -1.04
CA ASN A 165 1.61 -7.46 -2.44
C ASN A 165 2.00 -6.00 -2.70
N ILE A 166 1.31 -5.03 -2.07
CA ILE A 166 1.71 -3.62 -2.07
C ILE A 166 3.12 -3.44 -1.50
N LEU A 167 3.42 -4.08 -0.36
CA LEU A 167 4.74 -4.00 0.27
C LEU A 167 5.83 -4.63 -0.58
N LYS A 168 5.57 -5.78 -1.22
CA LYS A 168 6.50 -6.41 -2.18
C LYS A 168 6.79 -5.47 -3.34
N LEU A 169 5.76 -4.91 -3.98
CA LEU A 169 5.91 -3.99 -5.10
C LEU A 169 6.73 -2.76 -4.70
N LYS A 170 6.39 -2.12 -3.57
CA LYS A 170 7.14 -0.99 -3.03
C LYS A 170 8.60 -1.35 -2.76
N SER A 171 8.85 -2.52 -2.19
CA SER A 171 10.21 -3.00 -1.90
C SER A 171 11.01 -3.24 -3.18
N TYR A 172 10.42 -3.85 -4.21
CA TYR A 172 11.07 -4.03 -5.51
C TYR A 172 11.36 -2.70 -6.21
N THR A 173 10.41 -1.77 -6.22
CA THR A 173 10.62 -0.43 -6.78
C THR A 173 11.72 0.33 -6.03
N MET A 174 11.73 0.29 -4.69
CA MET A 174 12.78 0.92 -3.89
C MET A 174 14.15 0.27 -4.13
N ALA A 175 14.22 -1.06 -4.17
CA ALA A 175 15.46 -1.78 -4.46
C ALA A 175 16.00 -1.43 -5.85
N PHE A 176 15.13 -1.28 -6.85
CA PHE A 176 15.52 -0.84 -8.19
C PHE A 176 16.00 0.62 -8.21
N LEU A 177 15.26 1.54 -7.58
CA LEU A 177 15.65 2.96 -7.48
C LEU A 177 17.00 3.14 -6.78
N VAL A 178 17.20 2.48 -5.64
CA VAL A 178 18.44 2.57 -4.85
C VAL A 178 19.57 1.79 -5.50
N GLY A 179 19.30 0.59 -6.01
CA GLY A 179 20.33 -0.31 -6.56
C GLY A 179 20.82 0.07 -7.95
N VAL A 180 19.97 0.70 -8.78
CA VAL A 180 20.28 1.01 -10.18
C VAL A 180 20.39 2.51 -10.42
N PHE A 181 19.35 3.29 -10.12
CA PHE A 181 19.35 4.72 -10.45
C PHE A 181 20.31 5.51 -9.58
N TYR A 182 20.31 5.26 -8.27
CA TYR A 182 21.18 6.00 -7.36
C TYR A 182 22.68 5.73 -7.63
N THR A 183 23.06 4.47 -7.86
CA THR A 183 24.41 4.08 -8.29
C THR A 183 24.79 4.73 -9.60
N LEU A 184 23.92 4.73 -10.61
CA LEU A 184 24.16 5.40 -11.89
C LEU A 184 24.38 6.91 -11.72
N ILE A 185 23.53 7.58 -10.95
CA ILE A 185 23.65 9.02 -10.66
C ILE A 185 24.99 9.29 -9.95
N THR A 186 25.34 8.49 -8.95
CA THR A 186 26.60 8.63 -8.20
C THR A 186 27.82 8.48 -9.12
N VAL A 187 27.81 7.47 -9.99
CA VAL A 187 28.85 7.24 -11.00
C VAL A 187 28.97 8.43 -11.94
N LEU A 188 27.85 8.94 -12.47
CA LEU A 188 27.84 10.09 -13.37
C LEU A 188 28.36 11.35 -12.71
N VAL A 189 27.94 11.63 -11.47
CA VAL A 189 28.39 12.78 -10.69
C VAL A 189 29.90 12.71 -10.47
N LEU A 190 30.42 11.57 -9.98
CA LEU A 190 31.84 11.41 -9.73
C LEU A 190 32.66 11.47 -11.03
N TRP A 191 32.17 10.88 -12.11
CA TRP A 191 32.81 11.03 -13.42
C TRP A 191 32.88 12.50 -13.86
N ILE A 192 31.81 13.27 -13.74
CA ILE A 192 31.80 14.71 -14.12
C ILE A 192 32.85 15.49 -13.32
N PHE A 193 32.99 15.24 -12.02
CA PHE A 193 33.96 15.91 -11.16
C PHE A 193 35.40 15.48 -11.45
N PHE A 194 35.66 14.20 -11.67
CA PHE A 194 37.01 13.67 -11.81
C PHE A 194 37.50 13.53 -13.26
N ARG A 195 36.65 13.66 -14.30
CA ARG A 195 37.07 13.48 -15.71
C ARG A 195 38.20 14.42 -16.14
N LYS A 196 38.25 15.64 -15.60
CA LYS A 196 39.27 16.63 -15.98
C LYS A 196 40.63 16.30 -15.35
N ASN A 197 40.65 15.91 -14.07
CA ASN A 197 41.88 15.83 -13.28
C ASN A 197 42.32 14.39 -12.95
N GLY A 198 41.47 13.38 -13.18
CA GLY A 198 41.75 11.98 -12.88
C GLY A 198 42.40 11.21 -14.03
N LYS A 199 42.99 10.05 -13.69
CA LYS A 199 43.53 9.07 -14.64
C LYS A 199 42.42 8.42 -15.48
N LEU A 200 41.26 8.17 -14.86
CA LEU A 200 40.08 7.57 -15.49
C LEU A 200 39.30 8.61 -16.31
N LYS A 201 39.00 8.30 -17.58
CA LYS A 201 38.39 9.26 -18.53
C LYS A 201 36.99 8.87 -18.98
N SER A 202 36.68 7.58 -19.05
CA SER A 202 35.42 7.08 -19.58
C SER A 202 34.40 6.74 -18.48
N VAL A 203 33.11 6.95 -18.74
CA VAL A 203 32.04 6.57 -17.80
C VAL A 203 32.08 5.07 -17.48
N THR A 204 32.41 4.25 -18.48
CA THR A 204 32.50 2.79 -18.35
C THR A 204 33.51 2.37 -17.29
N GLU A 205 34.65 3.05 -17.18
CA GLU A 205 35.64 2.78 -16.12
C GLU A 205 35.07 3.07 -14.73
N TYR A 206 34.43 4.23 -14.55
CA TYR A 206 33.81 4.59 -13.28
C TYR A 206 32.71 3.59 -12.89
N TYR A 207 31.87 3.20 -13.86
CA TYR A 207 30.81 2.23 -13.65
C TYR A 207 31.36 0.86 -13.24
N ASN A 208 32.38 0.35 -13.91
CA ASN A 208 33.00 -0.93 -13.57
C ASN A 208 33.61 -0.92 -12.17
N ILE A 209 34.29 0.17 -11.79
CA ILE A 209 34.84 0.32 -10.43
C ILE A 209 33.71 0.37 -9.40
N ALA A 210 32.62 1.08 -9.69
CA ALA A 210 31.45 1.13 -8.80
C ALA A 210 30.84 -0.26 -8.60
N ALA A 211 30.67 -1.02 -9.68
CA ALA A 211 30.13 -2.38 -9.63
C ALA A 211 31.00 -3.29 -8.75
N ILE A 212 32.34 -3.29 -8.95
CA ILE A 212 33.27 -4.09 -8.15
C ILE A 212 33.25 -3.65 -6.68
N THR A 213 33.29 -2.34 -6.44
CA THR A 213 33.32 -1.78 -5.08
C THR A 213 32.01 -2.01 -4.33
N SER A 214 30.89 -2.12 -5.04
CA SER A 214 29.59 -2.36 -4.43
C SER A 214 29.45 -3.79 -3.86
N ILE A 215 30.13 -4.79 -4.44
CA ILE A 215 30.01 -6.20 -4.00
C ILE A 215 30.25 -6.37 -2.49
N PRO A 216 31.41 -5.96 -1.93
CA PRO A 216 31.65 -6.12 -0.49
C PRO A 216 30.67 -5.30 0.35
N VAL A 217 30.28 -4.09 -0.08
CA VAL A 217 29.32 -3.25 0.63
C VAL A 217 27.95 -3.93 0.68
N PHE A 218 27.48 -4.49 -0.43
CA PHE A 218 26.24 -5.24 -0.51
C PHE A 218 26.26 -6.49 0.38
N ILE A 219 27.35 -7.26 0.40
CA ILE A 219 27.46 -8.45 1.26
C ILE A 219 27.35 -8.07 2.74
N VAL A 220 28.08 -7.03 3.16
CA VAL A 220 28.06 -6.56 4.55
C VAL A 220 26.66 -6.06 4.93
N PHE A 221 26.05 -5.21 4.10
CA PHE A 221 24.72 -4.69 4.38
C PHE A 221 23.64 -5.76 4.30
N PHE A 222 23.76 -6.74 3.39
CA PHE A 222 22.84 -7.86 3.34
C PHE A 222 22.80 -8.58 4.69
N ILE A 223 23.95 -8.91 5.27
CA ILE A 223 24.03 -9.57 6.60
C ILE A 223 23.46 -8.66 7.70
N LEU A 224 23.82 -7.36 7.69
CA LEU A 224 23.39 -6.43 8.74
C LEU A 224 21.88 -6.15 8.71
N LEU A 225 21.28 -6.07 7.52
CA LEU A 225 19.85 -5.77 7.34
C LEU A 225 18.93 -6.87 7.88
N TRP A 226 19.43 -8.11 8.04
CA TRP A 226 18.68 -9.18 8.72
C TRP A 226 18.39 -8.84 10.19
N PHE A 227 19.27 -8.09 10.84
CA PHE A 227 19.16 -7.76 12.26
C PHE A 227 18.73 -6.30 12.48
N LEU A 228 19.12 -5.39 11.59
CA LEU A 228 18.93 -3.95 11.74
C LEU A 228 18.42 -3.34 10.41
N PRO A 229 17.11 -3.48 10.10
CA PRO A 229 16.55 -3.02 8.82
C PRO A 229 16.70 -1.53 8.55
N PHE A 230 16.74 -0.70 9.61
CA PHE A 230 16.91 0.76 9.48
C PHE A 230 18.27 1.17 8.90
N LEU A 231 19.25 0.26 8.83
CA LEU A 231 20.54 0.54 8.21
C LEU A 231 20.44 0.77 6.71
N ILE A 232 19.32 0.43 6.06
CA ILE A 232 19.11 0.67 4.63
C ILE A 232 19.25 2.15 4.27
N ASP A 233 18.87 3.04 5.19
CA ASP A 233 18.95 4.49 4.99
C ASP A 233 20.41 5.00 4.96
N ILE A 234 21.34 4.25 5.55
CA ILE A 234 22.76 4.60 5.65
C ILE A 234 23.60 3.90 4.56
N PHE A 235 23.07 2.83 3.95
CA PHE A 235 23.73 2.04 2.90
C PHE A 235 24.34 2.92 1.80
N ILE A 236 23.54 3.85 1.31
CA ILE A 236 23.90 4.78 0.24
C ILE A 236 25.16 5.60 0.59
N PHE A 237 25.24 6.12 1.81
CA PHE A 237 26.36 6.96 2.25
C PHE A 237 27.64 6.13 2.40
N VAL A 238 27.52 4.92 2.96
CA VAL A 238 28.67 4.02 3.10
C VAL A 238 29.19 3.61 1.72
N PHE A 239 28.29 3.23 0.80
CA PHE A 239 28.68 2.93 -0.58
C PHE A 239 29.41 4.11 -1.23
N ALA A 240 28.86 5.33 -1.15
CA ALA A 240 29.48 6.51 -1.75
C ALA A 240 30.87 6.80 -1.19
N VAL A 241 31.07 6.67 0.12
CA VAL A 241 32.37 6.88 0.77
C VAL A 241 33.39 5.81 0.34
N VAL A 242 33.01 4.53 0.36
CA VAL A 242 33.89 3.43 -0.06
C VAL A 242 34.26 3.57 -1.54
N TYR A 243 33.29 3.91 -2.39
CA TYR A 243 33.52 4.15 -3.81
C TYR A 243 34.44 5.35 -4.07
N LEU A 244 34.25 6.46 -3.34
CA LEU A 244 35.13 7.62 -3.43
C LEU A 244 36.56 7.30 -2.98
N MET A 245 36.73 6.49 -1.92
CA MET A 245 38.06 6.01 -1.50
C MET A 245 38.72 5.15 -2.59
N ALA A 246 37.96 4.28 -3.27
CA ALA A 246 38.47 3.47 -4.37
C ALA A 246 38.96 4.34 -5.55
N ILE A 247 38.13 5.31 -5.98
CA ILE A 247 38.51 6.24 -7.06
C ILE A 247 39.74 7.07 -6.66
N TYR A 248 39.76 7.60 -5.43
CA TYR A 248 40.89 8.38 -4.92
C TYR A 248 42.18 7.58 -4.99
N ARG A 249 42.18 6.35 -4.46
CA ARG A 249 43.34 5.47 -4.46
C ARG A 249 43.84 5.19 -5.88
N ILE A 250 42.95 4.89 -6.82
CA ILE A 250 43.32 4.63 -8.22
C ILE A 250 43.97 5.87 -8.85
N ASN A 251 43.43 7.06 -8.60
CA ASN A 251 43.98 8.30 -9.15
C ASN A 251 45.33 8.70 -8.52
N THR A 252 45.61 8.31 -7.27
CA THR A 252 46.86 8.66 -6.57
C THR A 252 47.93 7.58 -6.62
N THR A 253 47.64 6.38 -7.12
CA THR A 253 48.64 5.31 -7.21
C THR A 253 49.62 5.66 -8.33
N GLU A 254 50.90 5.88 -7.99
CA GLU A 254 51.98 5.99 -8.97
C GLU A 254 52.12 4.65 -9.69
N ASP A 255 52.20 4.69 -11.03
CA ASP A 255 52.40 3.47 -11.80
C ASP A 255 53.80 2.94 -11.44
N LEU A 256 53.88 1.67 -11.02
CA LEU A 256 55.15 0.99 -10.78
C LEU A 256 55.90 0.93 -12.12
N VAL A 257 56.85 1.85 -12.30
CA VAL A 257 57.78 1.91 -13.43
C VAL A 257 58.77 0.75 -13.36
#